data_AF-X1T999-F1
#
_entry.id   AF-X1T999-F1
#
_cell.length_a   1.000
_cell.length_b   1.000
_cell.length_c   1.000
_cell.angle_alpha   90.00
_cell.angle_beta   90.00
_cell.angle_gamma   90.00
#
_symmetry.space_group_name_H-M   'P 1'
#
loop_
_entity.id
_entity.type
_entity.pdbx_description
1 polymer ?
#
loop_
_entity_poly.entity_id
_entity_poly.type
_entity_poly.pdbx_seq_one_letter_code
_entity_poly.pdbx_strand_id
1 'polypeptide(L)'
;QGADKGRAIVIKADAQSEYLTWIRREILDAYWEKIEQNGGIDLQVVGVGGRGHVAFHESGIPFEGNKMLLVKLDENTVANAVRDGHFPSREHCPWYAISMGVELVYNAKMVLLLANGDRKVDPVAESLLNDPTPLVPISYGQVFSEKGGTMIYIIDKAAAKKVLENANKITQRGIDIENISD
;
A
#
# COMPACT_ATOMS: atom_id res chain seq x y z
N GLN A 1 8.10 6.27 -11.37
CA GLN A 1 7.26 7.22 -10.59
C GLN A 1 7.53 6.99 -9.10
N GLY A 2 7.32 7.98 -8.23
CA GLY A 2 7.63 7.88 -6.80
C GLY A 2 8.57 8.98 -6.30
N ALA A 3 8.36 9.42 -5.06
CA ALA A 3 9.16 10.44 -4.39
C ALA A 3 10.26 9.83 -3.50
N ASP A 4 10.03 8.62 -2.97
CA ASP A 4 10.96 7.91 -2.09
C ASP A 4 11.90 6.96 -2.86
N LYS A 5 12.71 6.19 -2.12
CA LYS A 5 13.77 5.31 -2.66
C LYS A 5 13.23 4.16 -3.52
N GLY A 6 12.04 3.64 -3.20
CA GLY A 6 11.34 2.69 -4.04
C GLY A 6 10.56 3.42 -5.14
N ARG A 7 10.84 3.09 -6.40
CA ARG A 7 10.19 3.69 -7.56
C ARG A 7 9.47 2.63 -8.38
N ALA A 8 8.25 2.94 -8.80
CA ALA A 8 7.56 2.16 -9.81
C ALA A 8 8.19 2.39 -11.19
N ILE A 9 8.44 1.30 -11.90
CA ILE A 9 8.83 1.26 -13.30
C ILE A 9 7.56 1.16 -14.13
N VAL A 10 7.36 2.13 -15.01
CA VAL A 10 6.21 2.17 -15.91
C VAL A 10 6.62 1.55 -17.24
N ILE A 11 5.99 0.43 -17.59
CA ILE A 11 6.13 -0.18 -18.92
C ILE A 11 5.07 0.44 -19.84
N LYS A 12 5.52 1.22 -20.83
CA LYS A 12 4.61 1.85 -21.80
C LYS A 12 3.88 0.81 -22.65
N ALA A 13 2.70 1.17 -23.16
CA ALA A 13 1.89 0.26 -23.96
C ALA A 13 2.54 -0.05 -25.32
N ASP A 14 3.31 0.90 -25.84
CA ASP A 14 4.08 0.83 -27.08
C ASP A 14 5.54 0.41 -26.83
N ALA A 15 5.83 -0.28 -25.73
CA ALA A 15 7.17 -0.77 -25.43
C ALA A 15 7.68 -1.66 -26.57
N GLN A 16 8.83 -1.28 -27.14
CA GLN A 16 9.43 -2.00 -28.26
C GLN A 16 10.11 -3.32 -27.84
N SER A 17 10.37 -3.49 -26.54
CA SER A 17 10.94 -4.71 -26.00
C SER A 17 9.86 -5.78 -25.84
N GLU A 18 10.01 -6.90 -26.55
CA GLU A 18 9.13 -8.07 -26.42
C GLU A 18 9.03 -8.54 -24.97
N TYR A 19 10.15 -8.53 -24.24
CA TYR A 19 10.19 -8.97 -22.85
C TYR A 19 9.42 -8.04 -21.90
N LEU A 20 9.55 -6.71 -22.07
CA LEU A 20 8.77 -5.76 -21.27
C LEU A 20 7.29 -5.84 -21.60
N THR A 21 6.95 -6.00 -22.88
CA THR A 21 5.57 -6.22 -23.32
C THR A 21 4.98 -7.51 -22.74
N TRP A 22 5.77 -8.58 -22.67
CA TRP A 22 5.40 -9.83 -22.02
C TRP A 22 5.16 -9.64 -20.51
N ILE A 23 6.06 -8.97 -19.77
CA ILE A 23 5.84 -8.67 -18.34
C ILE A 23 4.54 -7.90 -18.14
N ARG A 24 4.29 -6.87 -18.96
CA ARG A 24 3.08 -6.08 -18.85
C ARG A 24 1.84 -6.94 -19.06
N ARG A 25 1.74 -7.66 -20.17
CA ARG A 25 0.54 -8.39 -20.56
C ARG A 25 0.31 -9.63 -19.69
N GLU A 26 1.32 -10.47 -19.58
CA GLU A 26 1.18 -11.82 -19.01
C GLU A 26 1.32 -11.82 -17.48
N ILE A 27 1.84 -10.75 -16.88
CA ILE A 27 2.02 -10.66 -15.42
C ILE A 27 1.18 -9.54 -14.83
N LEU A 28 1.42 -8.28 -15.25
CA LEU A 28 0.73 -7.15 -14.64
C LEU A 28 -0.76 -7.18 -14.98
N ASP A 29 -1.08 -7.20 -16.28
CA ASP A 29 -2.46 -7.13 -16.77
C ASP A 29 -3.23 -8.40 -16.42
N ALA A 30 -2.66 -9.57 -16.72
CA ALA A 30 -3.27 -10.86 -16.40
C ALA A 30 -3.61 -11.03 -14.90
N TYR A 31 -2.82 -10.46 -13.97
CA TYR A 31 -3.09 -10.60 -12.54
C TYR A 31 -4.33 -9.82 -12.10
N TRP A 32 -4.44 -8.54 -12.47
CA TRP A 32 -5.60 -7.73 -12.08
C TRP A 32 -6.86 -8.17 -12.84
N GLU A 33 -6.73 -8.59 -14.11
CA GLU A 33 -7.85 -9.15 -14.88
C GLU A 33 -8.38 -10.44 -14.25
N LYS A 34 -7.48 -11.31 -13.77
CA LYS A 34 -7.87 -12.55 -13.09
C LYS A 34 -8.66 -12.26 -11.81
N ILE A 35 -8.26 -11.23 -11.05
CA ILE A 35 -9.01 -10.81 -9.85
C ILE A 35 -10.43 -10.38 -10.24
N GLU A 36 -10.57 -9.52 -11.24
CA GLU A 36 -11.87 -9.04 -11.73
C GLU A 36 -12.75 -10.18 -12.25
N GLN A 37 -12.19 -11.11 -13.04
CA GLN A 37 -12.90 -12.28 -13.57
C GLN A 37 -13.41 -13.23 -12.48
N ASN A 38 -12.81 -13.21 -11.29
CA ASN A 38 -13.24 -14.01 -10.14
C ASN A 38 -14.15 -13.23 -9.18
N GLY A 39 -14.65 -12.06 -9.60
CA GLY A 39 -15.62 -11.26 -8.82
C GLY A 39 -14.99 -10.26 -7.85
N GLY A 40 -13.69 -10.01 -7.97
CA GLY A 40 -12.95 -9.10 -7.09
C GLY A 40 -12.53 -9.74 -5.77
N ILE A 41 -12.02 -8.91 -4.85
CA ILE A 41 -11.54 -9.34 -3.54
C ILE A 41 -12.59 -8.98 -2.48
N ASP A 42 -13.06 -9.95 -1.70
CA ASP A 42 -14.00 -9.66 -0.61
C ASP A 42 -13.30 -8.98 0.59
N LEU A 43 -12.15 -9.51 0.99
CA LEU A 43 -11.36 -9.00 2.11
C LEU A 43 -9.89 -8.91 1.73
N GLN A 44 -9.32 -7.72 1.87
CA GLN A 44 -7.89 -7.47 1.74
C GLN A 44 -7.30 -7.11 3.12
N VAL A 45 -6.31 -7.87 3.57
CA VAL A 45 -5.57 -7.54 4.80
C VAL A 45 -4.24 -6.92 4.41
N VAL A 46 -3.95 -5.71 4.90
CA VAL A 46 -2.76 -4.95 4.55
C VAL A 46 -1.97 -4.51 5.76
N GLY A 47 -0.65 -4.52 5.64
CA GLY A 47 0.23 -3.77 6.53
C GLY A 47 0.52 -2.38 5.99
N VAL A 48 1.11 -1.53 6.83
CA VAL A 48 1.50 -0.16 6.49
C VAL A 48 3.00 0.07 6.66
N GLY A 49 3.63 0.76 5.71
CA GLY A 49 5.01 1.22 5.77
C GLY A 49 5.24 2.43 6.69
N GLY A 50 6.50 2.74 7.01
CA GLY A 50 6.83 3.92 7.85
C GLY A 50 6.51 5.28 7.22
N ARG A 51 6.15 5.29 5.92
CA ARG A 51 5.73 6.46 5.15
C ARG A 51 4.30 6.31 4.62
N GLY A 52 3.54 5.36 5.18
CA GLY A 52 2.17 5.10 4.75
C GLY A 52 2.05 4.31 3.44
N HIS A 53 3.13 3.70 2.94
CA HIS A 53 3.04 2.81 1.79
C HIS A 53 2.21 1.57 2.10
N VAL A 54 1.57 1.03 1.08
CA VAL A 54 0.86 -0.25 1.11
C VAL A 54 1.44 -1.16 0.05
N ALA A 55 1.71 -2.42 0.40
CA ALA A 55 2.51 -3.32 -0.44
C ALA A 55 3.83 -2.63 -0.87
N PHE A 56 4.16 -2.59 -2.17
CA PHE A 56 5.27 -1.77 -2.70
C PHE A 56 4.80 -0.46 -3.37
N HIS A 57 3.58 -0.01 -3.11
CA HIS A 57 3.10 1.31 -3.53
C HIS A 57 3.67 2.40 -2.60
N GLU A 58 4.90 2.79 -2.89
CA GLU A 58 5.66 3.79 -2.13
C GLU A 58 5.12 5.22 -2.22
N SER A 59 5.55 6.05 -1.27
CA SER A 59 5.24 7.47 -1.20
C SER A 59 5.59 8.20 -2.51
N GLY A 60 4.64 8.97 -3.01
CA GLY A 60 4.73 9.77 -4.23
C GLY A 60 4.44 9.02 -5.53
N ILE A 61 4.10 7.72 -5.48
CA ILE A 61 3.54 7.04 -6.66
C ILE A 61 2.08 7.47 -6.80
N PRO A 62 1.66 8.02 -7.96
CA PRO A 62 0.27 8.45 -8.18
C PRO A 62 -0.74 7.33 -7.90
N PHE A 63 -1.93 7.71 -7.44
CA PHE A 63 -3.00 6.74 -7.20
C PHE A 63 -3.53 6.14 -8.50
N GLU A 64 -3.87 6.99 -9.45
CA GLU A 64 -4.50 6.60 -10.71
C GLU A 64 -3.52 5.90 -11.66
N GLY A 65 -4.02 4.91 -12.39
CA GLY A 65 -3.28 4.23 -13.45
C GLY A 65 -2.24 3.24 -12.93
N ASN A 66 -2.33 2.88 -11.64
CA ASN A 66 -1.37 2.05 -10.94
C ASN A 66 -2.08 0.87 -10.24
N LYS A 67 -2.77 0.01 -11.01
CA LYS A 67 -3.37 -1.24 -10.49
C LYS A 67 -2.30 -2.26 -10.08
N MET A 68 -1.29 -2.44 -10.92
CA MET A 68 -0.16 -3.33 -10.69
C MET A 68 1.14 -2.59 -10.97
N LEU A 69 2.18 -2.91 -10.20
CA LEU A 69 3.47 -2.23 -10.21
C LEU A 69 4.59 -3.23 -10.48
N LEU A 70 5.51 -2.86 -11.37
CA LEU A 70 6.87 -3.38 -11.36
C LEU A 70 7.73 -2.40 -10.56
N VAL A 71 8.34 -2.87 -9.48
CA VAL A 71 9.09 -2.02 -8.55
C VAL A 71 10.54 -2.45 -8.53
N LYS A 72 11.46 -1.50 -8.60
CA LYS A 72 12.88 -1.75 -8.28
C LYS A 72 13.06 -1.63 -6.77
N LEU A 73 13.53 -2.71 -6.15
CA LEU A 73 13.79 -2.74 -4.72
C LEU A 73 15.02 -1.89 -4.39
N ASP A 74 14.94 -1.13 -3.30
CA ASP A 74 16.09 -0.39 -2.80
C ASP A 74 17.02 -1.30 -1.97
N GLU A 75 18.21 -0.79 -1.66
CA GLU A 75 19.20 -1.56 -0.91
C GLU A 75 18.73 -1.91 0.50
N ASN A 76 17.88 -1.09 1.12
CA ASN A 76 17.37 -1.35 2.46
C ASN A 76 16.39 -2.52 2.44
N THR A 77 15.50 -2.59 1.45
CA THR A 77 14.57 -3.70 1.28
C THR A 77 15.33 -5.01 1.02
N VAL A 78 16.33 -4.99 0.14
CA VAL A 78 17.19 -6.15 -0.13
C VAL A 78 17.96 -6.57 1.13
N ALA A 79 18.57 -5.62 1.85
CA ALA A 79 19.31 -5.90 3.08
C ALA A 79 18.40 -6.44 4.20
N ASN A 80 17.19 -5.89 4.35
CA ASN A 80 16.21 -6.40 5.30
C ASN A 80 15.80 -7.83 4.95
N ALA A 81 15.51 -8.14 3.68
CA ALA A 81 15.12 -9.49 3.27
C ALA A 81 16.21 -10.54 3.56
N VAL A 82 17.49 -10.16 3.43
CA VAL A 82 18.61 -11.03 3.82
C VAL A 82 18.72 -11.15 5.34
N ARG A 83 18.68 -10.02 6.07
CA ARG A 83 18.76 -10.00 7.54
C ARG A 83 17.64 -10.82 8.18
N ASP A 84 16.43 -10.75 7.61
CA ASP A 84 15.24 -11.43 8.10
C ASP A 84 15.21 -12.91 7.67
N GLY A 85 16.25 -13.38 6.97
CA GLY A 85 16.46 -14.79 6.63
C GLY A 85 15.66 -15.28 5.41
N HIS A 86 15.03 -14.39 4.65
CA HIS A 86 14.29 -14.76 3.44
C HIS A 86 15.22 -15.15 2.28
N PHE A 87 16.44 -14.62 2.26
CA PHE A 87 17.46 -14.94 1.25
C PHE A 87 18.84 -15.12 1.90
N PRO A 88 19.69 -16.03 1.40
CA PRO A 88 20.98 -16.34 2.02
C PRO A 88 22.01 -15.20 1.87
N SER A 89 21.90 -14.39 0.82
CA SER A 89 22.79 -13.25 0.58
C SER A 89 22.15 -12.23 -0.37
N ARG A 90 22.77 -11.06 -0.51
CA ARG A 90 22.31 -9.98 -1.41
C ARG A 90 22.31 -10.42 -2.88
N GLU A 91 23.25 -11.26 -3.28
CA GLU A 91 23.36 -11.80 -4.65
C GLU A 91 22.22 -12.75 -5.01
N HIS A 92 21.64 -13.41 -4.00
CA HIS A 92 20.51 -14.33 -4.15
C HIS A 92 19.15 -13.65 -3.94
N CYS A 93 19.15 -12.36 -3.60
CA CYS A 93 17.92 -11.60 -3.39
C CYS A 93 17.46 -10.94 -4.70
N PRO A 94 16.17 -11.03 -5.07
CA PRO A 94 15.64 -10.33 -6.23
C PRO A 94 15.77 -8.80 -6.07
N TRP A 95 16.03 -8.11 -7.18
CA TRP A 95 16.13 -6.65 -7.25
C TRP A 95 14.85 -5.97 -7.71
N TYR A 96 13.86 -6.75 -8.11
CA TYR A 96 12.59 -6.29 -8.61
C TYR A 96 11.45 -7.09 -7.99
N ALA A 97 10.32 -6.44 -7.80
CA ALA A 97 9.10 -7.06 -7.32
C ALA A 97 7.91 -6.67 -8.19
N ILE A 98 6.95 -7.58 -8.28
CA ILE A 98 5.60 -7.28 -8.76
C ILE A 98 4.72 -7.05 -7.54
N SER A 99 3.91 -5.99 -7.57
CA SER A 99 3.07 -5.64 -6.43
C SER A 99 1.75 -5.06 -6.90
N MET A 100 0.70 -5.23 -6.10
CA MET A 100 -0.52 -4.46 -6.29
C MET A 100 -0.22 -3.00 -5.97
N GLY A 101 -0.67 -2.10 -6.83
CA GLY A 101 -0.73 -0.70 -6.48
C GLY A 101 -2.01 -0.37 -5.72
N VAL A 102 -2.07 0.85 -5.19
CA VAL A 102 -3.15 1.31 -4.32
C VAL A 102 -4.53 1.14 -4.97
N GLU A 103 -4.64 1.38 -6.29
CA GLU A 103 -5.90 1.29 -7.00
C GLU A 103 -6.50 -0.11 -6.93
N LEU A 104 -5.67 -1.16 -7.04
CA LEU A 104 -6.15 -2.54 -6.98
C LEU A 104 -6.29 -3.04 -5.53
N VAL A 105 -5.44 -2.58 -4.62
CA VAL A 105 -5.57 -2.89 -3.17
C VAL A 105 -6.94 -2.46 -2.66
N TYR A 106 -7.39 -1.27 -3.05
CA TYR A 106 -8.66 -0.69 -2.62
C TYR A 106 -9.82 -0.96 -3.61
N ASN A 107 -9.68 -1.95 -4.50
CA ASN A 107 -10.80 -2.51 -5.27
C ASN A 107 -11.53 -3.65 -4.51
N ALA A 108 -11.08 -3.98 -3.30
CA ALA A 108 -11.73 -4.99 -2.46
C ALA A 108 -13.07 -4.48 -1.89
N LYS A 109 -13.94 -5.36 -1.38
CA LYS A 109 -15.16 -4.94 -0.66
C LYS A 109 -14.85 -4.44 0.74
N MET A 110 -13.87 -5.06 1.40
CA MET A 110 -13.36 -4.67 2.71
C MET A 110 -11.83 -4.64 2.71
N VAL A 111 -11.26 -3.63 3.35
CA VAL A 111 -9.83 -3.53 3.61
C VAL A 111 -9.59 -3.43 5.12
N LEU A 112 -8.80 -4.35 5.65
CA LEU A 112 -8.35 -4.38 7.04
C LEU A 112 -6.87 -3.99 7.10
N LEU A 113 -6.57 -2.82 7.65
CA LEU A 113 -5.22 -2.32 7.83
C LEU A 113 -4.71 -2.64 9.24
N LEU A 114 -3.57 -3.32 9.31
CA LEU A 114 -2.87 -3.63 10.55
C LEU A 114 -1.64 -2.73 10.71
N ALA A 115 -1.52 -2.06 11.85
CA ALA A 115 -0.34 -1.25 12.18
C ALA A 115 0.15 -1.48 13.61
N ASN A 116 1.46 -1.64 13.77
CA ASN A 116 2.08 -1.86 15.07
C ASN A 116 3.39 -1.07 15.19
N GLY A 117 3.59 -0.44 16.35
CA GLY A 117 4.83 0.21 16.75
C GLY A 117 4.98 1.67 16.32
N ASP A 118 5.94 2.36 16.94
CA ASP A 118 6.15 3.81 16.84
C ASP A 118 6.37 4.31 15.42
N ARG A 119 6.96 3.48 14.55
CA ARG A 119 7.23 3.82 13.14
C ARG A 119 5.95 4.07 12.33
N LYS A 120 4.77 3.74 12.87
CA LYS A 120 3.48 3.87 12.18
C LYS A 120 2.64 5.05 12.67
N VAL A 121 3.05 5.71 13.76
CA VAL A 121 2.31 6.78 14.43
C VAL A 121 1.91 7.89 13.47
N ASP A 122 2.89 8.43 12.74
CA ASP A 122 2.67 9.53 11.82
C ASP A 122 1.83 9.14 10.60
N PRO A 123 2.19 8.12 9.80
CA PRO A 123 1.42 7.80 8.60
C PRO A 123 -0.01 7.36 8.90
N VAL A 124 -0.26 6.64 10.01
CA VAL A 124 -1.62 6.26 10.41
C VAL A 124 -2.44 7.51 10.72
N ALA A 125 -1.95 8.41 11.58
CA ALA A 125 -2.69 9.61 11.93
C ALA A 125 -2.88 10.56 10.72
N GLU A 126 -1.84 10.78 9.93
CA GLU A 126 -1.91 11.61 8.72
C GLU A 126 -2.94 11.06 7.72
N SER A 127 -3.04 9.74 7.58
CA SER A 127 -4.00 9.10 6.67
C SER A 127 -5.46 9.27 7.06
N LEU A 128 -5.73 9.65 8.32
CA LEU A 128 -7.09 9.86 8.85
C LEU A 128 -7.43 11.35 9.02
N LEU A 129 -6.42 12.19 9.23
CA LEU A 129 -6.58 13.62 9.53
C LEU A 129 -6.60 14.51 8.29
N ASN A 130 -5.80 14.17 7.29
CA ASN A 130 -5.55 15.02 6.12
C ASN A 130 -6.26 14.49 4.88
N ASP A 131 -6.35 15.32 3.85
CA ASP A 131 -6.92 14.90 2.57
C ASP A 131 -6.02 13.86 1.87
N PRO A 132 -6.61 12.94 1.08
CA PRO A 132 -5.86 11.89 0.40
C PRO A 132 -4.73 12.43 -0.48
N THR A 133 -3.54 11.85 -0.32
CA THR A 133 -2.34 12.28 -1.05
C THR A 133 -1.42 11.11 -1.36
N PRO A 134 -0.82 11.05 -2.57
CA PRO A 134 0.21 10.07 -2.92
C PRO A 134 1.39 10.03 -1.95
N LEU A 135 1.63 11.10 -1.18
CA LEU A 135 2.69 11.13 -0.16
C LEU A 135 2.41 10.20 1.04
N VAL A 136 1.14 9.90 1.31
CA VAL A 136 0.70 8.95 2.34
C VAL A 136 -0.26 7.95 1.69
N PRO A 137 0.25 6.90 1.00
CA PRO A 137 -0.58 6.06 0.15
C PRO A 137 -1.83 5.45 0.80
N ILE A 138 -1.76 5.03 2.07
CA ILE A 138 -2.93 4.51 2.81
C ILE A 138 -4.06 5.54 3.00
N SER A 139 -3.82 6.84 2.80
CA SER A 139 -4.87 7.87 2.81
C SER A 139 -5.90 7.68 1.68
N TYR A 140 -5.56 6.93 0.63
CA TYR A 140 -6.53 6.53 -0.40
C TYR A 140 -7.68 5.69 0.16
N GLY A 141 -7.51 5.09 1.35
CA GLY A 141 -8.58 4.43 2.10
C GLY A 141 -9.79 5.33 2.37
N GLN A 142 -9.61 6.66 2.47
CA GLN A 142 -10.74 7.59 2.59
C GLN A 142 -11.61 7.60 1.32
N VAL A 143 -10.98 7.71 0.14
CA VAL A 143 -11.67 7.67 -1.16
C VAL A 143 -12.38 6.34 -1.36
N PHE A 144 -11.75 5.24 -0.91
CA PHE A 144 -12.35 3.92 -0.92
C PHE A 144 -13.63 3.86 -0.07
N SER A 145 -13.58 4.36 1.18
CA SER A 145 -14.74 4.43 2.06
C SER A 145 -15.86 5.31 1.51
N GLU A 146 -15.53 6.47 0.93
CA GLU A 146 -16.49 7.37 0.28
C GLU A 146 -17.24 6.70 -0.89
N LYS A 147 -16.60 5.73 -1.56
CA LYS A 147 -17.20 4.92 -2.64
C LYS A 147 -18.01 3.73 -2.12
N GLY A 148 -18.17 3.58 -0.80
CA GLY A 148 -18.96 2.53 -0.16
C GLY A 148 -18.15 1.30 0.25
N GLY A 149 -16.82 1.35 0.17
CA GLY A 149 -15.94 0.30 0.69
C GLY A 149 -15.87 0.29 2.22
N THR A 150 -15.66 -0.89 2.83
CA THR A 150 -15.49 -0.96 4.29
C THR A 150 -14.01 -0.92 4.65
N MET A 151 -13.56 0.17 5.27
CA MET A 151 -12.18 0.32 5.76
C MET A 151 -12.13 0.18 7.29
N ILE A 152 -11.25 -0.70 7.78
CA ILE A 152 -11.03 -0.91 9.22
C ILE A 152 -9.54 -0.81 9.52
N TYR A 153 -9.18 0.00 10.52
CA TYR A 153 -7.82 0.12 11.03
C TYR A 153 -7.74 -0.61 12.38
N ILE A 154 -6.89 -1.63 12.48
CA ILE A 154 -6.55 -2.29 13.75
C ILE A 154 -5.10 -1.93 14.08
N ILE A 155 -4.94 -1.11 15.12
CA ILE A 155 -3.67 -0.49 15.47
C ILE A 155 -3.35 -0.70 16.95
N ASP A 156 -2.06 -0.84 17.29
CA ASP A 156 -1.63 -0.97 18.68
C ASP A 156 -1.60 0.38 19.42
N LYS A 157 -1.44 0.32 20.75
CA LYS A 157 -1.36 1.52 21.61
C LYS A 157 -0.30 2.52 21.12
N ALA A 158 0.84 2.02 20.62
CA ALA A 158 1.91 2.87 20.10
C ALA A 158 1.46 3.63 18.85
N ALA A 159 1.04 2.93 17.79
CA ALA A 159 0.58 3.53 16.54
C ALA A 159 -0.67 4.43 16.72
N ALA A 160 -1.51 4.13 17.71
CA ALA A 160 -2.70 4.91 18.04
C ALA A 160 -2.42 6.27 18.69
N LYS A 161 -1.19 6.55 19.15
CA LYS A 161 -0.88 7.75 19.94
C LYS A 161 -1.44 9.05 19.35
N LYS A 162 -1.11 9.36 18.09
CA LYS A 162 -1.56 10.58 17.42
C LYS A 162 -3.03 10.53 16.98
N VAL A 163 -3.56 9.34 16.76
CA VAL A 163 -5.01 9.13 16.50
C VAL A 163 -5.80 9.54 17.73
N LEU A 164 -5.42 9.06 18.91
CA LEU A 164 -6.08 9.38 20.18
C LEU A 164 -5.91 10.86 20.57
N GLU A 165 -4.72 11.44 20.38
CA GLU A 165 -4.47 12.88 20.60
C GLU A 165 -5.37 13.77 19.72
N ASN A 166 -5.85 13.28 18.57
CA ASN A 166 -6.70 14.01 17.64
C ASN A 166 -8.08 13.38 17.46
N ALA A 167 -8.54 12.55 18.40
CA ALA A 167 -9.77 11.76 18.26
C ALA A 167 -10.98 12.61 17.86
N ASN A 168 -11.17 13.77 18.49
CA ASN A 168 -12.29 14.68 18.18
C ASN A 168 -12.29 15.17 16.72
N LYS A 169 -11.12 15.41 16.12
CA LYS A 169 -11.02 15.84 14.72
C LYS A 169 -11.32 14.69 13.77
N ILE A 170 -10.87 13.49 14.11
CA ILE A 170 -11.08 12.28 13.31
C ILE A 170 -12.57 11.90 13.32
N THR A 171 -13.22 11.94 14.48
CA THR A 171 -14.67 11.66 14.58
C THR A 171 -15.52 12.72 13.87
N GLN A 172 -15.11 13.99 13.87
CA GLN A 172 -15.76 15.04 13.08
C GLN A 172 -15.66 14.80 11.56
N ARG A 173 -14.69 14.01 11.09
CA ARG A 173 -14.59 13.54 9.69
C ARG A 173 -15.44 12.30 9.42
N GLY A 174 -16.24 11.84 10.39
CA GLY A 174 -17.11 10.66 10.24
C GLY A 174 -16.38 9.32 10.39
N ILE A 175 -15.22 9.31 11.04
CA ILE A 175 -14.45 8.09 11.31
C ILE A 175 -14.67 7.69 12.76
N ASP A 176 -15.22 6.49 12.96
CA ASP A 176 -15.43 5.92 14.29
C ASP A 176 -14.11 5.44 14.91
N ILE A 177 -13.95 5.66 16.22
CA ILE A 177 -12.80 5.21 17.00
C ILE A 177 -13.30 4.42 18.19
N GLU A 178 -12.85 3.18 18.31
CA GLU A 178 -13.06 2.32 19.47
C GLU A 178 -11.73 2.01 20.14
N ASN A 179 -11.61 2.30 21.44
CA ASN A 179 -10.45 1.92 22.22
C ASN A 179 -10.76 0.63 22.99
N ILE A 180 -10.26 -0.48 22.46
CA ILE A 180 -10.42 -1.84 23.03
C ILE A 180 -9.23 -2.26 23.90
N SER A 181 -8.37 -1.32 24.27
CA SER A 181 -7.12 -1.63 24.93
C SER A 181 -7.27 -1.52 26.45
N ASP A 182 -7.38 -2.67 27.11
CA ASP A 182 -7.42 -2.83 28.57
C ASP A 182 -6.20 -2.20 29.27
#